data_AF-A0A7C2S1B0-F1
#
_entry.id   AF-A0A7C2S1B0-F1
#
_cell.length_a   1.000
_cell.length_b   1.000
_cell.length_c   1.000
_cell.angle_alpha   90.00
_cell.angle_beta   90.00
_cell.angle_gamma   90.00
#
_symmetry.space_group_name_H-M   'P 1'
#
loop_
_entity.id
_entity.type
_entity.pdbx_description
1 polymer ?
#
loop_
_entity_poly.entity_id
_entity_poly.type
_entity_poly.pdbx_seq_one_letter_code
_entity_poly.pdbx_strand_id
1 'polypeptide(L)'
;MRARTPLWVWYLLIATCLLAGAALAAIYARVPGDGASGDLESFAADGFLVRWVLDARPGGLRTGDVIVRAGGHTPEEWLAGAARGSAWRDGGTVTYEVTRDGQMVVLDVPLSTIRPGALFAHWGVQFAVALAFLATGLYVMYRQAGDVAARVLTLFCVLVAVQYVGDAYNIQFSTLAWGWPFWVHLTFEHTIFGLILASMTCFALIFPTVHPVMERHPIAVVAGLFGAFALAVTVTMALAPGWVTAVRWGSHAAWVVGGVELAIAFAAGWRSARVAGDPVSRAQIRWIVWCGTLG
;
A
#
# COMPACT_ATOMS: atom_id res chain seq x y z
N MET A 1 2.37 26.99 15.75
CA MET A 1 2.80 26.63 14.38
C MET A 1 2.42 27.74 13.41
N ARG A 2 3.36 28.62 13.02
CA ARG A 2 3.10 29.84 12.22
C ARG A 2 3.90 29.95 10.92
N ALA A 3 4.49 28.87 10.42
CA ALA A 3 4.79 28.79 9.00
C ALA A 3 3.53 28.26 8.30
N ARG A 4 2.72 29.16 7.72
CA ARG A 4 1.57 28.75 6.92
C ARG A 4 2.12 28.15 5.63
N THR A 5 2.30 26.83 5.59
CA THR A 5 2.58 26.14 4.34
C THR A 5 1.49 26.54 3.34
N PRO A 6 1.86 27.11 2.19
CA PRO A 6 0.87 27.66 1.28
C PRO A 6 0.01 26.53 0.71
N LEU A 7 -1.25 26.84 0.40
CA LEU A 7 -2.22 25.84 -0.06
C LEU A 7 -1.78 25.09 -1.32
N TRP A 8 -1.07 25.76 -2.23
CA TRP A 8 -0.59 25.14 -3.46
C TRP A 8 0.37 23.96 -3.21
N VAL A 9 1.13 23.96 -2.10
CA VAL A 9 2.00 22.83 -1.74
C VAL A 9 1.15 21.59 -1.42
N TRP A 10 0.02 21.78 -0.75
CA TRP A 10 -0.91 20.69 -0.44
C TRP A 10 -1.59 20.16 -1.70
N TYR A 11 -2.00 21.04 -2.61
CA TYR A 11 -2.54 20.62 -3.90
C TYR A 11 -1.51 19.86 -4.74
N LEU A 12 -0.26 20.33 -4.76
CA LEU A 12 0.83 19.63 -5.45
C LEU A 12 1.08 18.25 -4.85
N LEU A 13 1.08 18.14 -3.51
CA LEU A 13 1.25 16.87 -2.82
C LEU A 13 0.11 15.89 -3.15
N ILE A 14 -1.13 16.34 -3.05
CA ILE A 14 -2.32 15.53 -3.39
C ILE A 14 -2.28 15.10 -4.86
N ALA A 15 -1.98 16.03 -5.77
CA ALA A 15 -1.86 15.72 -7.20
C ALA A 15 -0.75 14.69 -7.45
N THR A 16 0.38 14.79 -6.75
CA THR A 16 1.48 13.83 -6.87
C THR A 16 1.05 12.43 -6.41
N CYS A 17 0.33 12.30 -5.29
CA CYS A 17 -0.21 11.01 -4.83
C CYS A 17 -1.18 10.41 -5.84
N LEU A 18 -2.11 11.21 -6.37
CA LEU A 18 -3.07 10.76 -7.39
C LEU A 18 -2.37 10.32 -8.68
N LEU A 19 -1.36 11.08 -9.12
CA LEU A 19 -0.55 10.73 -10.28
C LEU A 19 0.23 9.44 -10.07
N ALA A 20 0.74 9.18 -8.86
CA ALA A 20 1.41 7.91 -8.54
C ALA A 20 0.45 6.72 -8.68
N GLY A 21 -0.76 6.80 -8.15
CA GLY A 21 -1.78 5.75 -8.30
C GLY A 21 -2.20 5.55 -9.77
N ALA A 22 -2.41 6.65 -10.51
CA ALA A 22 -2.72 6.59 -11.93
C ALA A 22 -1.57 6.00 -12.77
N ALA A 23 -0.32 6.33 -12.43
CA ALA A 23 0.85 5.77 -13.08
C ALA A 23 0.95 4.27 -12.85
N LEU A 24 0.72 3.79 -11.62
CA LEU A 24 0.70 2.37 -11.30
C LEU A 24 -0.38 1.63 -12.10
N ALA A 25 -1.61 2.14 -12.14
CA ALA A 25 -2.68 1.57 -12.96
C ALA A 25 -2.31 1.53 -14.46
N ALA A 26 -1.66 2.59 -14.96
CA ALA A 26 -1.21 2.67 -16.36
C ALA A 26 -0.06 1.69 -16.68
N ILE A 27 0.76 1.31 -15.68
CA ILE A 27 1.76 0.25 -15.80
C ILE A 27 1.05 -1.09 -15.95
N TYR A 28 0.14 -1.44 -15.04
CA TYR A 28 -0.57 -2.72 -15.07
C TYR A 28 -1.56 -2.87 -16.24
N ALA A 29 -2.01 -1.77 -16.83
CA ALA A 29 -2.76 -1.80 -18.08
C ALA A 29 -1.92 -2.25 -19.30
N ARG A 30 -0.59 -2.29 -19.18
CA ARG A 30 0.34 -2.61 -20.29
C ARG A 30 1.24 -3.80 -20.01
N VAL A 31 1.53 -4.09 -18.75
CA VAL A 31 2.39 -5.22 -18.38
C VAL A 31 1.56 -6.52 -18.45
N PRO A 32 2.02 -7.54 -19.18
CA PRO A 32 1.37 -8.85 -19.21
C PRO A 32 1.38 -9.49 -17.81
N GLY A 33 0.18 -9.74 -17.28
CA GLY A 33 -0.06 -10.50 -16.06
C GLY A 33 -0.16 -11.99 -16.34
N ASP A 34 -0.10 -12.83 -15.31
CA ASP A 34 -0.42 -14.27 -15.34
C ASP A 34 -1.84 -14.58 -14.84
N GLY A 35 -2.60 -13.55 -14.44
CA GLY A 35 -3.99 -13.66 -13.98
C GLY A 35 -4.10 -13.89 -12.47
N ALA A 36 -2.98 -14.02 -11.76
CA ALA A 36 -2.92 -14.26 -10.34
C ALA A 36 -2.11 -13.16 -9.63
N SER A 37 -2.33 -13.01 -8.34
CA SER A 37 -1.57 -12.10 -7.50
C SER A 37 -1.37 -12.67 -6.09
N GLY A 38 -0.39 -12.11 -5.42
CA GLY A 38 -0.14 -12.22 -4.00
C GLY A 38 0.18 -10.85 -3.44
N ASP A 39 0.73 -10.83 -2.23
CA ASP A 39 1.17 -9.66 -1.50
C ASP A 39 2.65 -9.81 -1.11
N LEU A 40 3.16 -8.88 -0.31
CA LEU A 40 4.55 -8.95 0.17
C LEU A 40 4.81 -10.15 1.07
N GLU A 41 3.78 -10.67 1.75
CA GLU A 41 3.86 -11.89 2.56
C GLU A 41 3.84 -13.16 1.72
N SER A 42 3.54 -13.05 0.43
CA SER A 42 3.49 -14.19 -0.50
C SER A 42 4.88 -14.67 -0.90
N PHE A 43 5.91 -13.85 -0.68
CA PHE A 43 7.29 -14.29 -0.78
C PHE A 43 7.62 -15.24 0.38
N ALA A 44 7.67 -16.53 0.09
CA ALA A 44 8.01 -17.60 1.02
C ALA A 44 9.40 -18.17 0.72
N ALA A 45 9.88 -19.07 1.59
CA ALA A 45 11.19 -19.70 1.41
C ALA A 45 11.21 -20.69 0.23
N ASP A 46 10.05 -21.26 -0.09
CA ASP A 46 9.82 -22.29 -1.11
C ASP A 46 9.28 -21.72 -2.43
N GLY A 47 8.88 -20.46 -2.47
CA GLY A 47 8.38 -19.83 -3.70
C GLY A 47 7.53 -18.59 -3.44
N PHE A 48 6.65 -18.29 -4.38
CA PHE A 48 5.68 -17.21 -4.29
C PHE A 48 4.25 -17.78 -4.17
N LEU A 49 3.57 -17.48 -3.07
CA LEU A 49 2.21 -17.94 -2.81
C LEU A 49 1.17 -17.13 -3.61
N VAL A 50 0.35 -17.83 -4.38
CA VAL A 50 -0.81 -17.22 -5.04
C VAL A 50 -1.94 -17.07 -4.01
N ARG A 51 -2.29 -15.82 -3.66
CA ARG A 51 -3.39 -15.53 -2.74
C ARG A 51 -4.69 -15.27 -3.47
N TRP A 52 -4.63 -14.59 -4.61
CA TRP A 52 -5.80 -14.22 -5.39
C TRP A 52 -5.64 -14.60 -6.86
N VAL A 53 -6.73 -15.04 -7.47
CA VAL A 53 -6.85 -15.17 -8.93
C VAL A 53 -7.69 -14.00 -9.40
N LEU A 54 -7.04 -12.96 -9.91
CA LEU A 54 -7.70 -11.73 -10.36
C LEU A 54 -8.43 -11.92 -11.69
N ASP A 55 -7.85 -12.73 -12.57
CA ASP A 55 -8.38 -12.98 -13.91
C ASP A 55 -8.12 -14.45 -14.29
N ALA A 56 -9.11 -15.30 -14.02
CA ALA A 56 -8.98 -16.75 -14.19
C ALA A 56 -8.74 -17.15 -15.65
N ARG A 57 -7.77 -18.05 -15.85
CA ARG A 57 -7.35 -18.55 -17.17
C ARG A 57 -7.47 -20.06 -17.24
N PRO A 58 -7.88 -20.64 -18.38
CA PRO A 58 -7.90 -22.09 -18.56
C PRO A 58 -6.52 -22.70 -18.28
N GLY A 59 -6.46 -23.69 -17.39
CA GLY A 59 -5.19 -24.31 -17.00
C GLY A 59 -4.25 -23.42 -16.17
N GLY A 60 -4.70 -22.24 -15.74
CA GLY A 60 -3.88 -21.26 -15.04
C GLY A 60 -3.64 -21.57 -13.56
N LEU A 61 -3.06 -20.57 -12.90
CA LEU A 61 -2.78 -20.54 -11.48
C LEU A 61 -4.08 -20.54 -10.65
N ARG A 62 -4.00 -21.07 -9.43
CA ARG A 62 -5.08 -21.13 -8.45
C ARG A 62 -4.62 -20.53 -7.13
N THR A 63 -5.57 -20.01 -6.35
CA THR A 63 -5.32 -19.64 -4.95
C THR A 63 -4.78 -20.85 -4.19
N GLY A 64 -3.69 -20.65 -3.45
CA GLY A 64 -2.98 -21.69 -2.71
C GLY A 64 -1.81 -22.33 -3.46
N ASP A 65 -1.67 -22.10 -4.78
CA ASP A 65 -0.46 -22.53 -5.50
C ASP A 65 0.76 -21.79 -4.97
N VAL A 66 1.89 -22.49 -4.83
CA VAL A 66 3.20 -21.87 -4.56
C VAL A 66 4.05 -21.96 -5.81
N ILE A 67 4.34 -20.82 -6.43
CA ILE A 67 5.17 -20.72 -7.63
C ILE A 67 6.63 -20.89 -7.23
N VAL A 68 7.22 -22.02 -7.61
CA VAL A 68 8.61 -22.36 -7.30
C VAL A 68 9.54 -21.82 -8.39
N ARG A 69 9.13 -21.97 -9.67
CA ARG A 69 9.80 -21.38 -10.83
C ARG A 69 8.79 -20.89 -11.85
N ALA A 70 9.16 -19.88 -12.62
CA ALA A 70 8.49 -19.59 -13.89
C ALA A 70 9.51 -19.15 -14.94
N GLY A 71 9.32 -19.60 -16.18
CA GLY A 71 10.25 -19.33 -17.26
C GLY A 71 11.66 -19.84 -16.96
N GLY A 72 11.76 -20.93 -16.20
CA GLY A 72 13.03 -21.52 -15.80
C GLY A 72 13.78 -20.78 -14.70
N HIS A 73 13.15 -19.85 -13.95
CA HIS A 73 13.80 -19.12 -12.86
C HIS A 73 12.98 -19.07 -11.57
N THR A 74 13.64 -19.09 -10.41
CA THR A 74 13.03 -18.91 -9.07
C THR A 74 12.70 -17.43 -8.81
N PRO A 75 11.85 -17.10 -7.81
CA PRO A 75 11.65 -15.71 -7.40
C PRO A 75 12.97 -14.98 -7.04
N GLU A 76 13.90 -15.66 -6.36
CA GLU A 76 15.21 -15.09 -6.00
C GLU A 76 16.04 -14.77 -7.26
N GLU A 77 16.08 -15.68 -8.23
CA GLU A 77 16.81 -15.47 -9.49
C GLU A 77 16.20 -14.32 -10.31
N TRP A 78 14.87 -14.20 -10.34
CA TRP A 78 14.21 -13.07 -11.00
C TRP A 78 14.53 -11.74 -10.33
N LEU A 79 14.47 -11.68 -9.00
CA LEU A 79 14.80 -10.46 -8.25
C LEU A 79 16.28 -10.08 -8.41
N ALA A 80 17.16 -11.07 -8.60
CA ALA A 80 18.57 -10.86 -8.93
C ALA A 80 18.81 -10.40 -10.39
N GLY A 81 17.76 -10.30 -11.22
CA GLY A 81 17.83 -9.78 -12.58
C GLY A 81 18.02 -10.84 -13.67
N ALA A 82 17.47 -12.05 -13.48
CA ALA A 82 17.44 -13.06 -14.53
C ALA A 82 16.90 -12.50 -15.87
N ALA A 83 17.48 -12.96 -16.98
CA ALA A 83 17.12 -12.47 -18.30
C ALA A 83 15.77 -13.07 -18.74
N ARG A 84 14.85 -12.21 -19.17
CA ARG A 84 13.56 -12.69 -19.68
C ARG A 84 13.70 -13.28 -21.09
N GLY A 85 13.03 -14.41 -21.33
CA GLY A 85 12.83 -14.97 -22.67
C GLY A 85 11.71 -14.29 -23.48
N SER A 86 11.63 -14.58 -24.78
CA SER A 86 10.64 -13.99 -25.71
C SER A 86 9.18 -14.36 -25.40
N ALA A 87 8.95 -15.38 -24.58
CA ALA A 87 7.63 -15.79 -24.09
C ALA A 87 6.99 -14.76 -23.14
N TRP A 88 7.78 -13.89 -22.50
CA TRP A 88 7.32 -12.85 -21.56
C TRP A 88 6.79 -11.60 -22.28
N ARG A 89 5.73 -11.80 -23.06
CA ARG A 89 5.01 -10.77 -23.84
C ARG A 89 3.51 -11.02 -23.80
N ASP A 90 2.74 -10.01 -24.17
CA ASP A 90 1.28 -10.16 -24.30
C ASP A 90 0.94 -11.25 -25.34
N GLY A 91 0.03 -12.16 -24.98
CA GLY A 91 -0.31 -13.35 -25.76
C GLY A 91 0.73 -14.48 -25.72
N GLY A 92 1.85 -14.30 -25.01
CA GLY A 92 2.85 -15.34 -24.80
C GLY A 92 2.36 -16.45 -23.87
N THR A 93 3.11 -17.55 -23.77
CA THR A 93 2.83 -18.65 -22.82
C THR A 93 4.12 -19.02 -22.12
N VAL A 94 4.09 -19.03 -20.80
CA VAL A 94 5.26 -19.30 -19.94
C VAL A 94 4.99 -20.53 -19.10
N THR A 95 5.98 -21.42 -19.02
CA THR A 95 5.92 -22.59 -18.16
C THR A 95 6.20 -22.20 -16.71
N TYR A 96 5.29 -22.57 -15.81
CA TYR A 96 5.36 -22.40 -14.37
C TYR A 96 5.50 -23.78 -13.71
N GLU A 97 6.41 -23.88 -12.75
CA GLU A 97 6.52 -25.02 -11.83
C GLU A 97 5.94 -24.57 -10.50
N VAL A 98 4.83 -25.19 -10.10
CA VAL A 98 4.11 -24.82 -8.88
C VAL A 98 3.92 -26.03 -7.97
N THR A 99 3.96 -25.79 -6.67
CA THR A 99 3.45 -26.76 -5.69
C THR A 99 1.96 -26.50 -5.52
N ARG A 100 1.13 -27.48 -5.88
CA ARG A 100 -0.33 -27.48 -5.70
C ARG A 100 -0.73 -28.70 -4.88
N ASP A 101 -1.42 -28.48 -3.77
CA ASP A 101 -1.82 -29.55 -2.84
C ASP A 101 -0.64 -30.44 -2.40
N GLY A 102 0.55 -29.84 -2.25
CA GLY A 102 1.80 -30.52 -1.87
C GLY A 102 2.49 -31.29 -3.01
N GLN A 103 1.97 -31.25 -4.24
CA GLN A 103 2.56 -31.90 -5.40
C GLN A 103 3.12 -30.88 -6.39
N MET A 104 4.25 -31.20 -7.01
CA MET A 104 4.81 -30.38 -8.08
C MET A 104 3.99 -30.57 -9.36
N VAL A 105 3.51 -29.47 -9.92
CA VAL A 105 2.71 -29.41 -11.15
C VAL A 105 3.35 -28.42 -12.11
N VAL A 106 3.47 -28.82 -13.37
CA VAL A 106 3.94 -27.95 -14.46
C VAL A 106 2.73 -27.40 -15.20
N LEU A 107 2.67 -26.08 -15.36
CA LEU A 107 1.56 -25.36 -15.99
C LEU A 107 2.09 -24.50 -17.13
N ASP A 108 1.42 -24.49 -18.28
CA ASP A 108 1.65 -23.52 -19.34
C ASP A 108 0.66 -22.37 -19.20
N VAL A 109 1.13 -21.26 -18.64
CA VAL A 109 0.29 -20.11 -18.29
C VAL A 109 0.32 -19.08 -19.41
N PRO A 110 -0.80 -18.81 -20.10
CA PRO A 110 -0.87 -17.75 -21.09
C PRO A 110 -0.76 -16.40 -20.38
N LEU A 111 -0.01 -15.46 -20.94
CA LEU A 111 0.17 -14.10 -20.43
C LEU A 111 -0.73 -13.13 -21.18
N SER A 112 -1.40 -12.26 -20.44
CA SER A 112 -2.21 -11.17 -20.97
C SER A 112 -2.40 -10.10 -19.91
N THR A 113 -2.74 -8.87 -20.32
CA THR A 113 -3.11 -7.82 -19.37
C THR A 113 -4.37 -8.21 -18.59
N ILE A 114 -4.44 -7.83 -17.31
CA ILE A 114 -5.62 -8.08 -16.47
C ILE A 114 -6.79 -7.28 -17.03
N ARG A 115 -7.93 -7.95 -17.26
CA ARG A 115 -9.15 -7.27 -17.73
C ARG A 115 -9.68 -6.31 -16.66
N PRO A 116 -10.00 -5.05 -16.98
CA PRO A 116 -10.57 -4.12 -16.00
C PRO A 116 -11.85 -4.66 -15.33
N GLY A 117 -12.69 -5.37 -16.09
CA GLY A 117 -13.90 -6.01 -15.55
C GLY A 117 -13.61 -7.06 -14.48
N ALA A 118 -12.48 -7.76 -14.56
CA ALA A 118 -12.07 -8.75 -13.57
C ALA A 118 -11.63 -8.09 -12.26
N LEU A 119 -10.93 -6.94 -12.35
CA LEU A 119 -10.59 -6.12 -11.17
C LEU A 119 -11.85 -5.59 -10.48
N PHE A 120 -12.82 -5.06 -11.23
CA PHE A 120 -14.08 -4.58 -10.63
C PHE A 120 -14.91 -5.71 -10.03
N ALA A 121 -14.89 -6.91 -10.60
CA ALA A 121 -15.58 -8.06 -10.06
C ALA A 121 -15.01 -8.49 -8.69
N HIS A 122 -13.67 -8.45 -8.54
CA HIS A 122 -13.01 -8.80 -7.28
C HIS A 122 -13.03 -7.66 -6.25
N TRP A 123 -12.80 -6.43 -6.69
CA TRP A 123 -12.48 -5.29 -5.82
C TRP A 123 -13.49 -4.13 -5.93
N GLY A 124 -14.69 -4.37 -6.47
CA GLY A 124 -15.71 -3.33 -6.65
C GLY A 124 -16.06 -2.57 -5.35
N VAL A 125 -16.19 -3.30 -4.23
CA VAL A 125 -16.42 -2.69 -2.92
C VAL A 125 -15.25 -1.81 -2.50
N GLN A 126 -14.02 -2.29 -2.69
CA GLN A 126 -12.81 -1.53 -2.38
C GLN A 126 -12.71 -0.24 -3.21
N PHE A 127 -13.05 -0.27 -4.50
CA PHE A 127 -13.13 0.94 -5.32
C PHE A 127 -14.21 1.92 -4.85
N ALA A 128 -15.36 1.43 -4.38
CA ALA A 128 -16.39 2.28 -3.80
C ALA A 128 -15.90 2.94 -2.49
N VAL A 129 -15.19 2.21 -1.65
CA VAL A 129 -14.58 2.74 -0.42
C VAL A 129 -13.49 3.76 -0.77
N ALA A 130 -12.63 3.48 -1.74
CA ALA A 130 -11.61 4.42 -2.23
C ALA A 130 -12.24 5.74 -2.71
N LEU A 131 -13.34 5.65 -3.48
CA LEU A 131 -14.08 6.83 -3.94
C LEU A 131 -14.70 7.60 -2.76
N ALA A 132 -15.24 6.91 -1.75
CA ALA A 132 -15.79 7.54 -0.56
C ALA A 132 -14.73 8.30 0.24
N PHE A 133 -13.54 7.71 0.43
CA PHE A 133 -12.41 8.39 1.07
C PHE A 133 -11.96 9.60 0.25
N LEU A 134 -11.76 9.45 -1.06
CA LEU A 134 -11.36 10.54 -1.93
C LEU A 134 -12.36 11.71 -1.88
N ALA A 135 -13.66 11.41 -2.01
CA ALA A 135 -14.72 12.41 -1.93
C ALA A 135 -14.74 13.12 -0.56
N THR A 136 -14.57 12.37 0.53
CA THR A 136 -14.53 12.91 1.90
C THR A 136 -13.33 13.85 2.07
N GLY A 137 -12.13 13.43 1.66
CA GLY A 137 -10.93 14.26 1.75
C GLY A 137 -11.06 15.55 0.94
N LEU A 138 -11.50 15.46 -0.31
CA LEU A 138 -11.68 16.64 -1.17
C LEU A 138 -12.75 17.58 -0.61
N TYR A 139 -13.85 17.05 -0.08
CA TYR A 139 -14.88 17.86 0.57
C TYR A 139 -14.36 18.58 1.83
N VAL A 140 -13.58 17.90 2.68
CA VAL A 140 -12.94 18.49 3.86
C VAL A 140 -11.99 19.61 3.46
N MET A 141 -11.14 19.40 2.46
CA MET A 141 -10.25 20.44 1.94
C MET A 141 -11.05 21.63 1.38
N TYR A 142 -12.10 21.38 0.60
CA TYR A 142 -12.95 22.44 0.06
C TYR A 142 -13.60 23.30 1.15
N ARG A 143 -14.11 22.65 2.22
CA ARG A 143 -14.79 23.34 3.32
C ARG A 143 -13.83 24.07 4.27
N GLN A 144 -12.67 23.48 4.54
CA GLN A 144 -11.81 23.88 5.65
C GLN A 144 -10.32 23.93 5.27
N ALA A 145 -10.00 24.33 4.04
CA ALA A 145 -8.61 24.47 3.56
C ALA A 145 -7.73 25.32 4.48
N GLY A 146 -8.28 26.25 5.26
CA GLY A 146 -7.51 27.07 6.20
C GLY A 146 -6.89 26.29 7.38
N ASP A 147 -7.44 25.14 7.74
CA ASP A 147 -7.05 24.34 8.90
C ASP A 147 -6.03 23.25 8.53
N VAL A 148 -4.96 23.13 9.32
CA VAL A 148 -3.93 22.10 9.12
C VAL A 148 -4.50 20.70 9.37
N ALA A 149 -5.39 20.53 10.35
CA ALA A 149 -6.02 19.24 10.63
C ALA A 149 -6.84 18.74 9.43
N ALA A 150 -7.60 19.63 8.79
CA ALA A 150 -8.36 19.32 7.58
C ALA A 150 -7.45 18.90 6.41
N ARG A 151 -6.29 19.55 6.25
CA ARG A 151 -5.32 19.20 5.20
C ARG A 151 -4.67 17.84 5.42
N VAL A 152 -4.28 17.54 6.66
CA VAL A 152 -3.69 16.23 7.02
C VAL A 152 -4.73 15.12 6.87
N LEU A 153 -5.99 15.35 7.29
CA LEU A 153 -7.08 14.40 7.06
C LEU A 153 -7.33 14.17 5.56
N THR A 154 -7.30 15.23 4.76
CA THR A 154 -7.41 15.12 3.31
C THR A 154 -6.30 14.25 2.73
N LEU A 155 -5.06 14.48 3.14
CA LEU A 155 -3.91 13.69 2.71
C LEU A 155 -4.10 12.21 3.07
N PHE A 156 -4.49 11.90 4.31
CA PHE A 156 -4.81 10.53 4.74
C PHE A 156 -5.86 9.89 3.83
N CYS A 157 -6.99 10.57 3.60
CA CYS A 157 -8.07 10.06 2.76
C CYS A 157 -7.62 9.82 1.29
N VAL A 158 -6.84 10.73 0.72
CA VAL A 158 -6.28 10.57 -0.64
C VAL A 158 -5.32 9.40 -0.69
N LEU A 159 -4.44 9.25 0.30
CA LEU A 159 -3.48 8.15 0.35
C LEU A 159 -4.19 6.80 0.48
N VAL A 160 -5.23 6.68 1.31
CA VAL A 160 -6.06 5.47 1.39
C VAL A 160 -6.71 5.14 0.04
N ALA A 161 -7.28 6.14 -0.63
CA ALA A 161 -7.86 5.93 -1.95
C ALA A 161 -6.83 5.47 -2.99
N VAL A 162 -5.61 6.03 -2.94
CA VAL A 162 -4.49 5.67 -3.81
C VAL A 162 -3.97 4.26 -3.50
N GLN A 163 -3.83 3.89 -2.22
CA GLN A 163 -3.45 2.55 -1.79
C GLN A 163 -4.40 1.50 -2.34
N TYR A 164 -5.71 1.74 -2.25
CA TYR A 164 -6.69 0.81 -2.78
C TYR A 164 -6.62 0.60 -4.30
N VAL A 165 -6.04 1.54 -5.06
CA VAL A 165 -5.74 1.32 -6.47
C VAL A 165 -4.56 0.35 -6.63
N GLY A 166 -3.51 0.46 -5.81
CA GLY A 166 -2.39 -0.48 -5.80
C GLY A 166 -2.79 -1.90 -5.37
N ASP A 167 -3.49 -1.99 -4.23
CA ASP A 167 -4.02 -3.24 -3.68
C ASP A 167 -4.92 -3.99 -4.68
N ALA A 168 -5.65 -3.28 -5.55
CA ALA A 168 -6.50 -3.94 -6.54
C ALA A 168 -5.69 -4.79 -7.54
N TYR A 169 -4.47 -4.36 -7.86
CA TYR A 169 -3.54 -5.13 -8.70
C TYR A 169 -2.71 -6.11 -7.89
N ASN A 170 -2.36 -5.75 -6.65
CA ASN A 170 -1.49 -6.52 -5.77
C ASN A 170 -0.16 -6.91 -6.47
N ILE A 171 0.70 -7.67 -5.80
CA ILE A 171 1.97 -8.10 -6.42
C ILE A 171 1.70 -9.31 -7.32
N GLN A 172 1.93 -9.15 -8.63
CA GLN A 172 1.83 -10.27 -9.59
C GLN A 172 3.22 -10.87 -9.82
N PHE A 173 3.34 -12.21 -9.74
CA PHE A 173 4.62 -12.89 -9.94
C PHE A 173 5.24 -12.55 -11.29
N SER A 174 4.42 -12.48 -12.35
CA SER A 174 4.88 -12.14 -13.70
C SER A 174 5.63 -10.82 -13.81
N THR A 175 5.43 -9.87 -12.89
CA THR A 175 6.14 -8.58 -12.89
C THR A 175 7.62 -8.71 -12.54
N LEU A 176 8.00 -9.80 -11.87
CA LEU A 176 9.40 -10.09 -11.54
C LEU A 176 10.27 -10.23 -12.80
N ALA A 177 9.73 -10.85 -13.86
CA ALA A 177 10.42 -11.00 -15.14
C ALA A 177 10.69 -9.66 -15.87
N TRP A 178 9.97 -8.60 -15.49
CA TRP A 178 10.17 -7.25 -16.04
C TRP A 178 11.09 -6.38 -15.15
N GLY A 179 11.30 -6.78 -13.89
CA GLY A 179 12.13 -6.09 -12.91
C GLY A 179 11.55 -4.75 -12.45
N TRP A 180 11.59 -3.72 -13.31
CA TRP A 180 11.22 -2.36 -12.93
C TRP A 180 9.75 -2.18 -12.50
N PRO A 181 8.72 -2.84 -13.10
CA PRO A 181 7.34 -2.68 -12.64
C PRO A 181 7.15 -3.22 -11.23
N PHE A 182 7.83 -4.34 -10.92
CA PHE A 182 7.84 -4.90 -9.58
C PHE A 182 8.43 -3.92 -8.57
N TRP A 183 9.62 -3.36 -8.84
CA TRP A 183 10.27 -2.41 -7.91
C TRP A 183 9.49 -1.11 -7.73
N VAL A 184 8.83 -0.62 -8.79
CA VAL A 184 7.89 0.50 -8.71
C VAL A 184 6.70 0.15 -7.83
N HIS A 185 6.09 -1.02 -8.00
CA HIS A 185 4.97 -1.45 -7.15
C HIS A 185 5.42 -1.64 -5.69
N LEU A 186 6.55 -2.31 -5.46
CA LEU A 186 7.09 -2.51 -4.12
C LEU A 186 7.34 -1.19 -3.38
N THR A 187 7.91 -0.22 -4.09
CA THR A 187 8.18 1.12 -3.54
C THR A 187 6.89 1.88 -3.31
N PHE A 188 5.93 1.77 -4.22
CA PHE A 188 4.60 2.35 -4.06
C PHE A 188 3.91 1.81 -2.80
N GLU A 189 3.85 0.49 -2.64
CA GLU A 189 3.22 -0.18 -1.49
C GLU A 189 3.79 0.30 -0.16
N HIS A 190 5.12 0.23 0.00
CA HIS A 190 5.77 0.68 1.24
C HIS A 190 5.58 2.18 1.46
N THR A 191 5.73 2.99 0.41
CA THR A 191 5.65 4.45 0.54
C THR A 191 4.24 4.88 0.92
N ILE A 192 3.22 4.42 0.20
CA ILE A 192 1.84 4.84 0.45
C ILE A 192 1.36 4.30 1.80
N PHE A 193 1.63 3.04 2.15
CA PHE A 193 1.29 2.48 3.46
C PHE A 193 1.92 3.28 4.62
N GLY A 194 3.21 3.61 4.53
CA GLY A 194 3.88 4.44 5.53
C GLY A 194 3.30 5.85 5.62
N LEU A 195 3.00 6.48 4.48
CA LEU A 195 2.39 7.82 4.45
C LEU A 195 0.96 7.82 5.05
N ILE A 196 0.18 6.75 4.87
CA ILE A 196 -1.13 6.59 5.48
C ILE A 196 -1.01 6.62 7.01
N LEU A 197 -0.13 5.78 7.58
CA LEU A 197 0.01 5.69 9.03
C LEU A 197 0.63 6.95 9.63
N ALA A 198 1.60 7.57 8.95
CA ALA A 198 2.19 8.83 9.38
C ALA A 198 1.16 9.98 9.34
N SER A 199 0.34 10.07 8.29
CA SER A 199 -0.69 11.11 8.18
C SER A 199 -1.83 10.92 9.17
N MET A 200 -2.27 9.68 9.41
CA MET A 200 -3.25 9.34 10.45
C MET A 200 -2.73 9.70 11.85
N THR A 201 -1.48 9.33 12.15
CA THR A 201 -0.85 9.61 13.44
C THR A 201 -0.66 11.11 13.64
N CYS A 202 -0.23 11.82 12.59
CA CYS A 202 -0.13 13.28 12.60
C CYS A 202 -1.50 13.92 12.85
N PHE A 203 -2.58 13.43 12.23
CA PHE A 203 -3.94 13.88 12.47
C PHE A 203 -4.36 13.67 13.93
N ALA A 204 -4.14 12.48 14.49
CA ALA A 204 -4.46 12.18 15.89
C ALA A 204 -3.67 13.05 16.90
N LEU A 205 -2.48 13.53 16.52
CA LEU A 205 -1.66 14.41 17.34
C LEU A 205 -2.06 15.90 17.25
N ILE A 206 -2.84 16.31 16.24
CA ILE A 206 -3.27 17.71 16.06
C ILE A 206 -4.76 17.93 16.32
N PHE A 207 -5.57 16.87 16.24
CA PHE A 207 -7.02 16.94 16.35
C PHE A 207 -7.54 15.98 17.45
N PRO A 208 -8.53 16.39 18.28
CA PRO A 208 -9.21 17.69 18.30
C PRO A 208 -8.40 18.81 19.00
N THR A 209 -7.43 18.43 19.84
CA THR A 209 -6.52 19.36 20.52
C THR A 209 -5.08 18.98 20.20
N VAL A 210 -4.21 19.97 20.08
CA VAL A 210 -2.81 19.73 19.70
C VAL A 210 -2.07 19.06 20.86
N HIS A 211 -1.41 17.95 20.56
CA HIS A 211 -0.60 17.23 21.54
C HIS A 211 0.66 18.04 21.90
N PRO A 212 1.03 18.27 23.18
CA PRO A 212 2.21 19.02 23.60
C PRO A 212 3.53 18.62 22.95
N VAL A 213 3.70 17.35 22.56
CA VAL A 213 4.90 16.91 21.82
C VAL A 213 4.93 17.55 20.42
N MET A 214 3.78 17.64 19.74
CA MET A 214 3.63 18.32 18.46
C MET A 214 3.78 19.85 18.62
N GLU A 215 3.37 20.42 19.75
CA GLU A 215 3.58 21.85 20.03
C GLU A 215 5.05 22.20 20.24
N ARG A 216 5.78 21.35 20.98
CA ARG A 216 7.20 21.57 21.34
C ARG A 216 8.15 21.23 20.20
N HIS A 217 7.88 20.14 19.46
CA HIS A 217 8.81 19.58 18.48
C HIS A 217 8.13 19.25 17.13
N PRO A 218 7.41 20.20 16.49
CA PRO A 218 6.58 19.90 15.32
C PRO A 218 7.38 19.29 14.16
N ILE A 219 8.56 19.84 13.86
CA ILE A 219 9.39 19.36 12.74
C ILE A 219 9.95 17.97 13.03
N ALA A 220 10.46 17.73 14.25
CA ALA A 220 11.04 16.44 14.61
C ALA A 220 9.98 15.33 14.65
N VAL A 221 8.76 15.64 15.11
CA VAL A 221 7.64 14.68 15.09
C VAL A 221 7.26 14.34 13.66
N VAL A 222 7.05 15.34 12.80
CA VAL A 222 6.68 15.10 11.39
C VAL A 222 7.80 14.36 10.64
N ALA A 223 9.06 14.79 10.79
CA ALA A 223 10.19 14.11 10.18
C ALA A 223 10.37 12.68 10.72
N GLY A 224 10.11 12.48 12.02
CA GLY A 224 10.15 11.16 12.66
C GLY A 224 9.10 10.21 12.09
N LEU A 225 7.82 10.63 12.05
CA LEU A 225 6.73 9.80 11.50
C LEU A 225 6.98 9.46 10.03
N PHE A 226 7.23 10.47 9.20
CA PHE A 226 7.38 10.25 7.75
C PHE A 226 8.71 9.59 7.37
N GLY A 227 9.76 9.78 8.18
CA GLY A 227 11.11 9.26 7.89
C GLY A 227 11.41 7.89 8.51
N ALA A 228 10.88 7.59 9.69
CA ALA A 228 11.19 6.34 10.40
C ALA A 228 10.73 5.11 9.60
N PHE A 229 9.56 5.20 8.96
CA PHE A 229 9.05 4.13 8.12
C PHE A 229 9.99 3.80 6.97
N ALA A 230 10.31 4.79 6.12
CA ALA A 230 11.18 4.61 4.97
C ALA A 230 12.58 4.14 5.38
N LEU A 231 13.12 4.69 6.48
CA LEU A 231 14.43 4.30 7.00
C LEU A 231 14.43 2.84 7.47
N ALA A 232 13.44 2.42 8.25
CA ALA A 232 13.36 1.06 8.77
C ALA A 232 13.25 0.03 7.64
N VAL A 233 12.36 0.26 6.66
CA VAL A 233 12.21 -0.62 5.48
C VAL A 233 13.52 -0.68 4.69
N THR A 234 14.12 0.48 4.37
CA THR A 234 15.35 0.51 3.57
C THR A 234 16.52 -0.19 4.26
N VAL A 235 16.73 0.07 5.55
CA VAL A 235 17.81 -0.55 6.32
C VAL A 235 17.62 -2.05 6.45
N THR A 236 16.40 -2.52 6.73
CA THR A 236 16.12 -3.95 6.86
C THR A 236 16.26 -4.70 5.53
N MET A 237 15.81 -4.10 4.42
CA MET A 237 16.04 -4.65 3.09
C MET A 237 17.53 -4.72 2.74
N ALA A 238 18.30 -3.66 3.04
CA ALA A 238 19.72 -3.60 2.72
C ALA A 238 20.59 -4.57 3.53
N LEU A 239 20.15 -4.94 4.74
CA LEU A 239 20.85 -5.89 5.61
C LEU A 239 20.45 -7.36 5.36
N ALA A 240 19.49 -7.61 4.49
CA ALA A 240 19.02 -8.96 4.23
C ALA A 240 20.02 -9.77 3.38
N PRO A 241 20.13 -11.09 3.61
CA PRO A 241 21.12 -11.95 2.92
C PRO A 241 20.76 -12.30 1.46
N GLY A 242 19.55 -11.99 1.01
CA GLY A 242 19.05 -12.28 -0.34
C GLY A 242 17.79 -11.46 -0.64
N TRP A 243 17.37 -11.41 -1.90
CA TRP A 243 16.32 -10.49 -2.35
C TRP A 243 14.92 -10.85 -1.84
N VAL A 244 14.56 -12.13 -1.86
CA VAL A 244 13.30 -12.61 -1.28
C VAL A 244 13.26 -12.29 0.21
N THR A 245 14.39 -12.51 0.90
CA THR A 245 14.51 -12.17 2.34
C THR A 245 14.43 -10.66 2.56
N ALA A 246 15.00 -9.85 1.67
CA ALA A 246 14.92 -8.39 1.73
C ALA A 246 13.46 -7.93 1.66
N VAL A 247 12.69 -8.40 0.69
CA VAL A 247 11.26 -8.05 0.55
C VAL A 247 10.47 -8.43 1.80
N ARG A 248 10.70 -9.63 2.35
CA ARG A 248 10.02 -10.09 3.57
C ARG A 248 10.40 -9.26 4.80
N TRP A 249 11.70 -9.00 4.99
CA TRP A 249 12.19 -8.20 6.12
C TRP A 249 11.70 -6.76 6.04
N GLY A 250 11.69 -6.17 4.85
CA GLY A 250 11.10 -4.85 4.59
C GLY A 250 9.61 -4.81 4.95
N SER A 251 8.84 -5.83 4.54
CA SER A 251 7.42 -5.93 4.89
C SER A 251 7.20 -6.10 6.40
N HIS A 252 7.98 -6.93 7.09
CA HIS A 252 7.90 -7.05 8.55
C HIS A 252 8.26 -5.73 9.26
N ALA A 253 9.30 -5.03 8.79
CA ALA A 253 9.67 -3.73 9.34
C ALA A 253 8.55 -2.70 9.16
N ALA A 254 7.91 -2.68 7.99
CA ALA A 254 6.75 -1.85 7.71
C ALA A 254 5.59 -2.11 8.70
N TRP A 255 5.25 -3.37 8.95
CA TRP A 255 4.22 -3.73 9.92
C TRP A 255 4.59 -3.31 11.35
N VAL A 256 5.84 -3.50 11.76
CA VAL A 256 6.31 -3.11 13.11
C VAL A 256 6.23 -1.60 13.29
N VAL A 257 6.78 -0.81 12.38
CA VAL A 257 6.73 0.66 12.46
C VAL A 257 5.28 1.14 12.39
N GLY A 258 4.48 0.57 11.50
CA GLY A 258 3.08 0.88 11.39
C GLY A 258 2.28 0.59 12.66
N GLY A 259 2.55 -0.53 13.32
CA GLY A 259 1.96 -0.86 14.61
C GLY A 259 2.34 0.13 15.72
N VAL A 260 3.60 0.61 15.73
CA VAL A 260 4.05 1.66 16.65
C VAL A 260 3.33 2.99 16.38
N GLU A 261 3.21 3.41 15.13
CA GLU A 261 2.50 4.64 14.76
C GLU A 261 1.01 4.56 15.14
N LEU A 262 0.36 3.44 14.86
CA LEU A 262 -1.02 3.20 15.26
C LEU A 262 -1.18 3.27 16.79
N ALA A 263 -0.27 2.68 17.56
CA ALA A 263 -0.27 2.77 19.01
C ALA A 263 -0.10 4.22 19.51
N ILE A 264 0.74 5.02 18.86
CA ILE A 264 0.89 6.46 19.14
C ILE A 264 -0.41 7.20 18.84
N ALA A 265 -1.05 6.93 17.69
CA ALA A 265 -2.30 7.55 17.30
C ALA A 265 -3.42 7.26 18.32
N PHE A 266 -3.53 5.99 18.77
CA PHE A 266 -4.47 5.61 19.82
C PHE A 266 -4.17 6.29 21.16
N ALA A 267 -2.89 6.31 21.58
CA ALA A 267 -2.49 6.98 22.83
C ALA A 267 -2.78 8.48 22.79
N ALA A 268 -2.55 9.13 21.64
CA ALA A 268 -2.87 10.53 21.42
C ALA A 268 -4.39 10.78 21.50
N GLY A 269 -5.18 9.98 20.79
CA GLY A 269 -6.65 10.05 20.83
C GLY A 269 -7.21 9.83 22.24
N TRP A 270 -6.71 8.82 22.95
CA TRP A 270 -7.10 8.53 24.34
C TRP A 270 -6.77 9.70 25.27
N ARG A 271 -5.57 10.29 25.14
CA ARG A 271 -5.20 11.47 25.93
C ARG A 271 -6.08 12.67 25.61
N SER A 272 -6.35 12.93 24.33
CA SER A 272 -7.27 14.00 23.90
C SER A 272 -8.66 13.80 24.49
N ALA A 273 -9.17 12.56 24.53
CA ALA A 273 -10.44 12.22 25.18
C ALA A 273 -10.46 12.54 26.69
N ARG A 274 -9.34 12.30 27.38
CA ARG A 274 -9.22 12.58 28.82
C ARG A 274 -9.01 14.06 29.16
N VAL A 275 -8.37 14.83 28.27
CA VAL A 275 -7.98 16.22 28.52
C VAL A 275 -8.97 17.24 27.94
N ALA A 276 -9.84 16.84 27.00
CA ALA A 276 -10.83 17.72 26.38
C ALA A 276 -11.81 18.30 27.41
N GLY A 277 -11.52 19.51 27.88
CA GLY A 277 -12.37 20.27 28.81
C GLY A 277 -13.52 20.99 28.11
N ASP A 278 -13.36 21.36 26.83
CA ASP A 278 -14.37 22.12 26.11
C ASP A 278 -15.51 21.21 25.57
N PRO A 279 -16.75 21.71 25.46
CA PRO A 279 -17.89 20.91 25.00
C PRO A 279 -17.78 20.43 23.55
N VAL A 280 -17.10 21.19 22.68
CA VAL A 280 -17.02 20.92 21.24
C VAL A 280 -16.08 19.73 20.99
N SER A 281 -14.88 19.75 21.56
CA SER A 281 -13.93 18.63 21.49
C SER A 281 -14.53 17.36 22.08
N ARG A 282 -15.27 17.46 23.19
CA ARG A 282 -15.98 16.29 23.77
C ARG A 282 -17.05 15.74 22.85
N ALA A 283 -17.81 16.59 22.17
CA ALA A 283 -18.78 16.15 21.17
C ALA A 283 -18.07 15.46 19.98
N GLN A 284 -16.99 16.05 19.45
CA GLN A 284 -16.20 15.46 18.37
C GLN A 284 -15.63 14.09 18.74
N ILE A 285 -15.06 13.94 19.94
CA ILE A 285 -14.54 12.66 20.44
C ILE A 285 -15.66 11.63 20.57
N ARG A 286 -16.82 12.01 21.11
CA ARG A 286 -17.98 11.10 21.20
C ARG A 286 -18.42 10.61 19.83
N TRP A 287 -18.45 11.49 18.83
CA TRP A 287 -18.76 11.11 17.46
C TRP A 287 -17.73 10.12 16.88
N ILE A 288 -16.43 10.37 17.08
CA ILE A 288 -15.37 9.46 16.62
C ILE A 288 -15.52 8.07 17.28
N VAL A 289 -15.71 8.04 18.60
CA VAL A 289 -15.89 6.77 19.34
C VAL A 289 -17.15 6.05 18.87
N TRP A 290 -18.27 6.76 18.72
CA TRP A 290 -19.52 6.17 18.25
C TRP A 290 -19.39 5.57 16.85
N CYS A 291 -18.79 6.29 15.91
CA CYS A 291 -18.49 5.77 14.58
C CYS A 291 -17.57 4.54 14.64
N GLY A 292 -16.59 4.53 15.55
CA GLY A 292 -15.69 3.39 15.75
C GLY A 292 -16.35 2.16 16.39
N THR A 293 -17.48 2.32 17.09
CA THR A 293 -18.24 1.21 17.70
C THR A 293 -19.37 0.66 16.83
N LEU A 294 -19.65 1.28 15.69
CA LEU A 294 -20.71 0.87 14.75
C LEU A 294 -20.21 -0.02 13.60
N GLY A 295 -18.90 -0.25 13.51
CA GLY A 295 -18.30 -1.27 12.64
C GLY A 295 -18.14 -2.59 13.38
#